data_AF-A0A7Y4TYV5-F1
#
_entry.id   AF-A0A7Y4TYV5-F1
#
_cell.length_a   1.000
_cell.length_b   1.000
_cell.length_c   1.000
_cell.angle_alpha   90.00
_cell.angle_beta   90.00
_cell.angle_gamma   90.00
#
_symmetry.space_group_name_H-M   'P 1'
#
loop_
_entity.id
_entity.type
_entity.pdbx_description
1 polymer ?
#
loop_
_entity_poly.entity_id
_entity_poly.type
_entity_poly.pdbx_seq_one_letter_code
_entity_poly.pdbx_strand_id
1 'polypeptide(L)'
;MTEAEVVLVQNVVEAMLDSREGRAFDLGNPAHLTRLVQHAREQVPAAAEEALRITVVLSWLGPRSAGPPPLSIRQALQDLLRQMVPNERARQERVMEFAIAYGCGKWREVQLGTGGWEQRWPGAMRGLVRALEPAVAQANRWLAEHVVGFPQDRSRPLTEGFTEDTAVWSDAWMLASRLVQPEHQLSVPANETLTLECTAEGAEVVTETGDYETLIPPGAKAVWTILDHGGDLQLSADESLALPPGVVVLLLARDEDVIIKTLVGELSQQGRIKVGKEALIPGPLGLALWACTCGTTHCVERHRLDSWNPAQVVQKTDMDEETGKKDATVTLWDYVASAVKGPQASLKTGAFVQGCYFPLLAQEGLT
;
A
#
# COMPACT_ATOMS: atom_id res chain seq x y z
N MET A 1 1.64 30.05 11.06
CA MET A 1 0.24 30.19 11.50
C MET A 1 0.20 30.04 13.01
N THR A 2 -0.57 30.87 13.68
CA THR A 2 -0.83 30.82 15.12
C THR A 2 -1.84 29.71 15.46
N GLU A 3 -1.94 29.29 16.72
CA GLU A 3 -2.94 28.30 17.15
C GLU A 3 -4.38 28.78 16.92
N ALA A 4 -4.65 30.08 17.11
CA ALA A 4 -5.97 30.64 16.85
C ALA A 4 -6.37 30.54 15.36
N GLU A 5 -5.44 30.82 14.45
CA GLU A 5 -5.65 30.64 13.01
C GLU A 5 -5.92 29.17 12.64
N VAL A 6 -5.24 28.22 13.30
CA VAL A 6 -5.43 26.79 13.07
C VAL A 6 -6.83 26.34 13.48
N VAL A 7 -7.32 26.79 14.64
CA VAL A 7 -8.69 26.52 15.11
C VAL A 7 -9.71 27.10 14.14
N LEU A 8 -9.50 28.32 13.64
CA LEU A 8 -10.38 28.92 12.64
C LEU A 8 -10.43 28.08 11.36
N VAL A 9 -9.28 27.62 10.85
CA VAL A 9 -9.23 26.78 9.65
C VAL A 9 -9.93 25.45 9.88
N GLN A 10 -9.74 24.80 11.02
CA GLN A 10 -10.45 23.56 11.33
C GLN A 10 -11.97 23.76 11.32
N ASN A 11 -12.46 24.80 11.99
CA ASN A 11 -13.89 25.11 12.04
C ASN A 11 -14.48 25.35 10.64
N VAL A 12 -13.73 26.02 9.75
CA VAL A 12 -14.15 26.21 8.34
C VAL A 12 -14.24 24.87 7.63
N VAL A 13 -13.23 24.02 7.77
CA VAL A 13 -13.20 22.70 7.12
C VAL A 13 -14.34 21.82 7.62
N GLU A 14 -14.59 21.78 8.93
CA GLU A 14 -15.70 21.02 9.52
C GLU A 14 -17.06 21.53 9.04
N ALA A 15 -17.29 22.85 9.12
CA ALA A 15 -18.53 23.46 8.65
C ALA A 15 -18.78 23.20 7.15
N MET A 16 -17.73 23.26 6.34
CA MET A 16 -17.79 22.91 4.92
C MET A 16 -18.19 21.46 4.72
N LEU A 17 -17.55 20.52 5.41
CA LEU A 17 -17.81 19.08 5.27
C LEU A 17 -19.20 18.68 5.75
N ASP A 18 -19.75 19.39 6.73
CA ASP A 18 -21.11 19.15 7.25
C ASP A 18 -22.20 19.82 6.39
N SER A 19 -21.82 20.77 5.53
CA SER A 19 -22.72 21.45 4.59
C SER A 19 -23.24 20.51 3.49
N ARG A 20 -24.33 20.91 2.82
CA ARG A 20 -24.86 20.17 1.66
C ARG A 20 -23.84 20.04 0.52
N GLU A 21 -23.02 21.06 0.31
CA GLU A 21 -21.97 21.04 -0.71
C GLU A 21 -20.84 20.08 -0.32
N GLY A 22 -20.39 20.15 0.93
CA GLY A 22 -19.29 19.29 1.41
C GLY A 22 -19.64 17.81 1.48
N ARG A 23 -20.93 17.43 1.54
CA ARG A 23 -21.34 16.03 1.39
C ARG A 23 -21.01 15.44 0.02
N ALA A 24 -20.82 16.28 -1.00
CA ALA A 24 -20.34 15.85 -2.32
C ALA A 24 -18.80 15.84 -2.40
N PHE A 25 -18.09 16.26 -1.35
CA PHE A 25 -16.64 16.26 -1.35
C PHE A 25 -16.13 14.84 -1.21
N ASP A 26 -15.50 14.40 -2.29
CA ASP A 26 -14.70 13.21 -2.31
C ASP A 26 -13.37 13.41 -1.54
N LEU A 27 -13.17 12.59 -0.50
CA LEU A 27 -11.98 12.59 0.37
C LEU A 27 -10.75 12.22 -0.45
N GLY A 28 -9.72 13.07 -0.43
CA GLY A 28 -8.49 12.81 -1.19
C GLY A 28 -8.57 13.23 -2.66
N ASN A 29 -9.62 13.96 -3.07
CA ASN A 29 -9.67 14.61 -4.39
C ASN A 29 -8.95 15.99 -4.35
N PRO A 30 -7.89 16.22 -5.17
CA PRO A 30 -7.13 17.47 -5.14
C PRO A 30 -7.95 18.73 -5.48
N ALA A 31 -9.00 18.59 -6.28
CA ALA A 31 -9.87 19.70 -6.64
C ALA A 31 -10.69 20.19 -5.43
N HIS A 32 -11.15 19.28 -4.57
CA HIS A 32 -11.88 19.63 -3.35
C HIS A 32 -10.96 20.26 -2.31
N LEU A 33 -9.69 19.83 -2.22
CA LEU A 33 -8.70 20.50 -1.38
C LEU A 33 -8.55 21.98 -1.78
N THR A 34 -8.47 22.27 -3.08
CA THR A 34 -8.32 23.65 -3.58
C THR A 34 -9.48 24.52 -3.13
N ARG A 35 -10.72 24.00 -3.16
CA ARG A 35 -11.90 24.72 -2.65
C ARG A 35 -11.84 24.96 -1.15
N LEU A 36 -11.48 23.94 -0.37
CA LEU A 36 -11.33 24.08 1.09
C LEU A 36 -10.26 25.13 1.45
N VAL A 37 -9.15 25.15 0.72
CA VAL A 37 -8.08 26.15 0.90
C VAL A 37 -8.59 27.55 0.57
N GLN A 38 -9.38 27.71 -0.49
CA GLN A 38 -9.97 29.00 -0.85
C GLN A 38 -10.90 29.53 0.26
N HIS A 39 -11.78 28.69 0.82
CA HIS A 39 -12.64 29.10 1.94
C HIS A 39 -11.85 29.42 3.21
N ALA A 40 -10.85 28.60 3.54
CA ALA A 40 -9.99 28.85 4.69
C ALA A 40 -9.19 30.16 4.54
N ARG A 41 -8.73 30.47 3.32
CA ARG A 41 -7.99 31.69 2.99
C ARG A 41 -8.76 32.97 3.32
N GLU A 42 -10.09 32.96 3.19
CA GLU A 42 -10.95 34.10 3.53
C GLU A 42 -10.91 34.42 5.04
N GLN A 43 -10.73 33.42 5.89
CA GLN A 43 -10.65 33.59 7.34
C GLN A 43 -9.23 33.93 7.83
N VAL A 44 -8.20 33.47 7.10
CA VAL A 44 -6.79 33.68 7.46
C VAL A 44 -5.97 34.23 6.28
N PRO A 45 -6.25 35.46 5.82
CA PRO A 45 -5.67 36.02 4.59
C PRO A 45 -4.15 36.16 4.63
N ALA A 46 -3.57 36.38 5.82
CA ALA A 46 -2.13 36.57 6.00
C ALA A 46 -1.32 35.26 6.10
N ALA A 47 -1.97 34.09 6.17
CA ALA A 47 -1.27 32.82 6.34
C ALA A 47 -0.40 32.47 5.11
N ALA A 48 0.81 31.95 5.30
CA ALA A 48 1.60 31.42 4.18
C ALA A 48 0.85 30.27 3.47
N GLU A 49 0.90 30.22 2.15
CA GLU A 49 0.14 29.24 1.32
C GLU A 49 0.42 27.79 1.70
N GLU A 50 1.69 27.41 1.82
CA GLU A 50 2.09 26.06 2.24
C GLU A 50 1.53 25.69 3.62
N ALA A 51 1.62 26.59 4.60
CA ALA A 51 1.12 26.37 5.96
C ALA A 51 -0.41 26.25 6.00
N LEU A 52 -1.12 27.06 5.21
CA LEU A 52 -2.58 26.97 5.09
C LEU A 52 -3.00 25.63 4.50
N ARG A 53 -2.39 25.22 3.39
CA ARG A 53 -2.68 23.93 2.73
C ARG A 53 -2.44 22.74 3.66
N ILE A 54 -1.31 22.74 4.37
CA ILE A 54 -1.00 21.72 5.38
C ILE A 54 -2.08 21.68 6.45
N THR A 55 -2.48 22.83 7.00
CA THR A 55 -3.48 22.89 8.06
C THR A 55 -4.86 22.42 7.58
N VAL A 56 -5.27 22.84 6.38
CA VAL A 56 -6.53 22.42 5.76
C VAL A 56 -6.54 20.90 5.54
N VAL A 57 -5.49 20.34 4.94
CA VAL A 57 -5.47 18.91 4.63
C VAL A 57 -5.39 18.04 5.88
N LEU A 58 -4.68 18.48 6.91
CA LEU A 58 -4.67 17.80 8.21
C LEU A 58 -6.05 17.86 8.87
N SER A 59 -6.71 19.01 8.85
CA SER A 59 -8.08 19.13 9.40
C SER A 59 -9.10 18.29 8.63
N TRP A 60 -8.87 18.09 7.33
CA TRP A 60 -9.74 17.28 6.48
C TRP A 60 -9.53 15.77 6.68
N LEU A 61 -8.28 15.31 6.74
CA LEU A 61 -7.93 13.89 6.79
C LEU A 61 -7.74 13.33 8.21
N GLY A 62 -7.47 14.21 9.18
CA GLY A 62 -7.15 13.88 10.55
C GLY A 62 -8.34 13.43 11.41
N PRO A 63 -8.09 13.06 12.67
CA PRO A 63 -9.12 12.63 13.61
C PRO A 63 -9.91 13.84 14.14
N ARG A 64 -11.12 14.05 13.63
CA ARG A 64 -12.01 15.17 14.04
C ARG A 64 -12.24 15.24 15.55
N SER A 65 -12.34 14.10 16.23
CA SER A 65 -12.56 14.01 17.68
C SER A 65 -11.37 14.48 18.52
N ALA A 66 -10.17 14.60 17.94
CA ALA A 66 -8.95 14.97 18.65
C ALA A 66 -8.68 16.48 18.65
N GLY A 67 -9.56 17.28 18.04
CA GLY A 67 -9.36 18.72 17.89
C GLY A 67 -8.31 19.08 16.83
N PRO A 68 -7.78 20.33 16.88
CA PRO A 68 -6.95 20.87 15.81
C PRO A 68 -5.63 20.13 15.64
N PRO A 69 -5.05 20.14 14.42
CA PRO A 69 -3.77 19.50 14.18
C PRO A 69 -2.65 20.10 15.06
N PRO A 70 -2.01 19.28 15.92
CA PRO A 70 -0.93 19.74 16.79
C PRO A 70 0.21 20.39 16.01
N LEU A 71 0.89 21.34 16.64
CA LEU A 71 2.05 22.02 16.04
C LEU A 71 3.13 21.04 15.60
N SER A 72 3.41 20.00 16.41
CA SER A 72 4.39 18.96 16.11
C SER A 72 4.10 18.24 14.79
N ILE A 73 2.84 17.88 14.54
CA ILE A 73 2.42 17.19 13.31
C ILE A 73 2.48 18.12 12.10
N ARG A 74 2.05 19.38 12.27
CA ARG A 74 2.14 20.40 11.20
C ARG A 74 3.60 20.63 10.78
N GLN A 75 4.50 20.77 11.75
CA GLN A 75 5.93 20.94 11.51
C GLN A 75 6.55 19.70 10.86
N ALA A 76 6.27 18.50 11.40
CA ALA A 76 6.79 17.26 10.85
C ALA A 76 6.40 17.06 9.38
N LEU A 77 5.14 17.31 9.03
CA LEU A 77 4.68 17.21 7.64
C LEU A 77 5.31 18.29 6.74
N GLN A 78 5.48 19.52 7.25
CA GLN A 78 6.12 20.61 6.52
C GLN A 78 7.60 20.30 6.23
N ASP A 79 8.34 19.84 7.23
CA ASP A 79 9.76 19.51 7.11
C ASP A 79 9.97 18.34 6.15
N LEU A 80 9.10 17.32 6.22
CA LEU A 80 9.11 16.21 5.29
C LEU A 80 8.87 16.65 3.84
N LEU A 81 7.89 17.52 3.58
CA LEU A 81 7.64 18.06 2.24
C LEU A 81 8.86 18.83 1.71
N ARG A 82 9.50 19.64 2.55
CA ARG A 82 10.72 20.40 2.19
C ARG A 82 11.91 19.51 1.91
N GLN A 83 12.06 18.42 2.68
CA GLN A 83 13.13 17.45 2.49
C GLN A 83 12.96 16.67 1.19
N MET A 84 11.74 16.25 0.85
CA MET A 84 11.48 15.34 -0.26
C MET A 84 11.16 16.04 -1.58
N VAL A 85 10.68 17.29 -1.53
CA VAL A 85 10.23 18.04 -2.70
C VAL A 85 10.84 19.46 -2.67
N PRO A 86 11.99 19.68 -3.33
CA PRO A 86 12.70 20.96 -3.29
C PRO A 86 11.91 22.14 -3.87
N ASN A 87 11.08 21.89 -4.88
CA ASN A 87 10.28 22.93 -5.55
C ASN A 87 9.03 23.30 -4.73
N GLU A 88 8.85 24.59 -4.42
CA GLU A 88 7.75 25.07 -3.58
C GLU A 88 6.37 24.83 -4.18
N ARG A 89 6.19 25.10 -5.48
CA ARG A 89 4.91 24.84 -6.16
C ARG A 89 4.56 23.36 -6.12
N ALA A 90 5.53 22.48 -6.38
CA ALA A 90 5.34 21.04 -6.28
C ALA A 90 4.99 20.61 -4.84
N ARG A 91 5.55 21.23 -3.80
CA ARG A 91 5.13 20.96 -2.41
C ARG A 91 3.66 21.28 -2.17
N GLN A 92 3.20 22.42 -2.67
CA GLN A 92 1.81 22.85 -2.53
C GLN A 92 0.83 21.91 -3.26
N GLU A 93 1.23 21.40 -4.43
CA GLU A 93 0.45 20.46 -5.23
C GLU A 93 0.42 19.05 -4.59
N ARG A 94 1.53 18.62 -3.96
CA ARG A 94 1.69 17.27 -3.40
C ARG A 94 1.36 17.13 -1.93
N VAL A 95 0.97 18.20 -1.24
CA VAL A 95 0.67 18.23 0.21
C VAL A 95 -0.29 17.12 0.64
N MET A 96 -1.27 16.78 -0.20
CA MET A 96 -2.29 15.78 0.11
C MET A 96 -1.75 14.36 0.06
N GLU A 97 -0.86 14.04 -0.89
CA GLU A 97 -0.19 12.73 -0.96
C GLU A 97 0.57 12.45 0.33
N PHE A 98 1.34 13.45 0.77
CA PHE A 98 2.14 13.37 1.97
C PHE A 98 1.27 13.26 3.22
N ALA A 99 0.19 14.05 3.30
CA ALA A 99 -0.76 13.98 4.41
C ALA A 99 -1.47 12.62 4.50
N ILE A 100 -1.89 12.05 3.37
CA ILE A 100 -2.46 10.69 3.30
C ILE A 100 -1.45 9.67 3.82
N ALA A 101 -0.23 9.68 3.27
CA ALA A 101 0.76 8.67 3.65
C ALA A 101 1.24 8.81 5.11
N TYR A 102 1.42 10.04 5.59
CA TYR A 102 1.74 10.34 6.97
C TYR A 102 0.61 9.89 7.92
N GLY A 103 -0.64 10.21 7.58
CA GLY A 103 -1.81 9.80 8.35
C GLY A 103 -2.00 8.28 8.39
N CYS A 104 -1.58 7.57 7.34
CA CYS A 104 -1.57 6.10 7.26
C CYS A 104 -0.40 5.44 8.04
N GLY A 105 0.62 6.20 8.45
CA GLY A 105 1.70 5.73 9.31
C GLY A 105 3.07 5.59 8.66
N LYS A 106 3.28 6.03 7.41
CA LYS A 106 4.55 5.81 6.68
C LYS A 106 5.78 6.39 7.38
N TRP A 107 5.64 7.55 8.02
CA TRP A 107 6.75 8.32 8.58
C TRP A 107 6.60 8.59 10.07
N ARG A 108 5.79 7.79 10.76
CA ARG A 108 5.56 7.92 12.20
C ARG A 108 5.23 6.58 12.80
N GLU A 109 5.55 6.42 14.08
CA GLU A 109 5.08 5.30 14.86
C GLU A 109 3.58 5.43 15.10
N VAL A 110 2.81 4.45 14.64
CA VAL A 110 1.36 4.42 14.84
C VAL A 110 1.06 3.70 16.14
N GLN A 111 0.43 4.39 17.08
CA GLN A 111 -0.06 3.76 18.30
C GLN A 111 -1.32 2.93 18.02
N LEU A 112 -1.51 1.86 18.77
CA LEU A 112 -2.77 1.12 18.80
C LEU A 112 -3.87 1.99 19.43
N GLY A 113 -5.08 1.90 18.89
CA GLY A 113 -6.24 2.65 19.36
C GLY A 113 -6.95 3.40 18.24
N THR A 114 -7.85 4.32 18.61
CA THR A 114 -8.67 5.07 17.67
C THR A 114 -8.89 6.50 18.13
N GLY A 115 -9.01 7.42 17.18
CA GLY A 115 -9.60 8.74 17.41
C GLY A 115 -8.64 9.84 17.88
N GLY A 116 -7.34 9.57 17.98
CA GLY A 116 -6.29 10.54 18.27
C GLY A 116 -5.27 10.68 17.14
N TRP A 117 -4.47 11.74 17.21
CA TRP A 117 -3.47 12.09 16.20
C TRP A 117 -2.31 11.09 16.11
N GLU A 118 -2.03 10.36 17.19
CA GLU A 118 -0.99 9.31 17.26
C GLU A 118 -1.42 7.98 16.64
N GLN A 119 -2.72 7.78 16.40
CA GLN A 119 -3.24 6.58 15.72
C GLN A 119 -3.45 6.85 14.24
N ARG A 120 -3.73 5.81 13.43
CA ARG A 120 -4.06 5.98 12.00
C ARG A 120 -5.28 6.88 11.83
N TRP A 121 -5.20 7.82 10.89
CA TRP A 121 -6.29 8.76 10.66
C TRP A 121 -7.33 8.14 9.72
N PRO A 122 -8.61 8.02 10.13
CA PRO A 122 -9.64 7.43 9.28
C PRO A 122 -9.81 8.15 7.93
N GLY A 123 -9.68 9.48 7.91
CA GLY A 123 -9.74 10.27 6.69
C GLY A 123 -8.56 10.01 5.75
N ALA A 124 -7.35 9.83 6.28
CA ALA A 124 -6.18 9.45 5.49
C ALA A 124 -6.33 8.06 4.87
N MET A 125 -6.83 7.07 5.64
CA MET A 125 -7.13 5.73 5.10
C MET A 125 -8.15 5.80 3.96
N ARG A 126 -9.24 6.57 4.12
CA ARG A 126 -10.21 6.80 3.03
C ARG A 126 -9.57 7.47 1.81
N GLY A 127 -8.69 8.45 2.02
CA GLY A 127 -7.94 9.09 0.93
C GLY A 127 -7.05 8.10 0.17
N LEU A 128 -6.42 7.14 0.86
CA LEU A 128 -5.66 6.07 0.23
C LEU A 128 -6.55 5.13 -0.59
N VAL A 129 -7.73 4.77 -0.08
CA VAL A 129 -8.73 3.97 -0.80
C VAL A 129 -9.19 4.66 -2.07
N ARG A 130 -9.54 5.94 -1.98
CA ARG A 130 -9.93 6.77 -3.14
C ARG A 130 -8.82 6.87 -4.18
N ALA A 131 -7.55 6.89 -3.76
CA ALA A 131 -6.42 6.86 -4.68
C ALA A 131 -6.30 5.51 -5.45
N LEU A 132 -6.73 4.40 -4.85
CA LEU A 132 -6.71 3.06 -5.46
C LEU A 132 -7.89 2.80 -6.42
N GLU A 133 -9.07 3.36 -6.14
CA GLU A 133 -10.31 3.08 -6.86
C GLU A 133 -10.20 3.17 -8.39
N PRO A 134 -9.61 4.22 -9.00
CA PRO A 134 -9.49 4.28 -10.46
C PRO A 134 -8.70 3.10 -11.02
N ALA A 135 -7.70 2.63 -10.29
CA ALA A 135 -6.88 1.50 -10.69
C ALA A 135 -7.63 0.17 -10.54
N VAL A 136 -8.34 -0.01 -9.42
CA VAL A 136 -9.19 -1.18 -9.16
C VAL A 136 -10.34 -1.27 -10.17
N ALA A 137 -11.00 -0.15 -10.48
CA ALA A 137 -12.07 -0.10 -11.47
C ALA A 137 -11.58 -0.50 -12.87
N GLN A 138 -10.39 -0.03 -13.26
CA GLN A 138 -9.77 -0.44 -14.53
C GLN A 138 -9.45 -1.93 -14.56
N ALA A 139 -8.90 -2.45 -13.46
CA ALA A 139 -8.61 -3.86 -13.33
C ALA A 139 -9.87 -4.75 -13.37
N ASN A 140 -10.94 -4.35 -12.68
CA ASN A 140 -12.22 -5.04 -12.71
C ASN A 140 -12.82 -5.13 -14.12
N ARG A 141 -12.75 -4.04 -14.89
CA ARG A 141 -13.18 -4.08 -16.30
C ARG A 141 -12.34 -5.05 -17.12
N TRP A 142 -11.02 -5.02 -16.96
CA TRP A 142 -10.14 -5.93 -17.67
C TRP A 142 -10.43 -7.40 -17.32
N LEU A 143 -10.59 -7.71 -16.04
CA LEU A 143 -10.91 -9.06 -15.56
C LEU A 143 -12.24 -9.57 -16.11
N ALA A 144 -13.28 -8.74 -16.08
CA ALA A 144 -14.58 -9.07 -16.66
C ALA A 144 -14.47 -9.41 -18.16
N GLU A 145 -13.64 -8.69 -18.91
CA GLU A 145 -13.45 -8.93 -20.34
C GLU A 145 -12.59 -10.17 -20.66
N HIS A 146 -11.65 -10.55 -19.79
CA HIS A 146 -10.57 -11.50 -20.12
C HIS A 146 -10.52 -12.78 -19.27
N VAL A 147 -11.19 -12.84 -18.13
CA VAL A 147 -11.17 -14.00 -17.23
C VAL A 147 -12.54 -14.67 -17.21
N VAL A 148 -12.58 -15.92 -17.68
CA VAL A 148 -13.80 -16.74 -17.68
C VAL A 148 -14.27 -16.97 -16.25
N GLY A 149 -15.57 -16.72 -15.99
CA GLY A 149 -16.17 -16.87 -14.67
C GLY A 149 -16.16 -15.59 -13.82
N PHE A 150 -15.33 -14.60 -14.17
CA PHE A 150 -15.26 -13.35 -13.40
C PHE A 150 -16.58 -12.55 -13.49
N PRO A 151 -17.12 -12.01 -12.38
CA PRO A 151 -18.41 -11.35 -12.40
C PRO A 151 -18.39 -10.02 -13.18
N GLN A 152 -19.32 -9.88 -14.12
CA GLN A 152 -19.37 -8.77 -15.10
C GLN A 152 -19.89 -7.46 -14.50
N ASP A 153 -20.59 -7.52 -13.38
CA ASP A 153 -21.33 -6.44 -12.75
C ASP A 153 -20.60 -5.78 -11.57
N ARG A 154 -19.38 -6.22 -11.21
CA ARG A 154 -18.56 -5.62 -10.12
C ARG A 154 -18.25 -4.13 -10.29
N SER A 155 -18.42 -3.59 -11.49
CA SER A 155 -18.25 -2.16 -11.79
C SER A 155 -19.49 -1.32 -11.53
N ARG A 156 -20.64 -1.92 -11.21
CA ARG A 156 -21.91 -1.22 -10.96
C ARG A 156 -22.16 -1.08 -9.44
N PRO A 157 -22.67 0.07 -8.98
CA PRO A 157 -23.17 0.20 -7.62
C PRO A 157 -24.30 -0.80 -7.37
N LEU A 158 -24.26 -1.50 -6.24
CA LEU A 158 -25.28 -2.50 -5.87
C LEU A 158 -26.64 -1.87 -5.54
N THR A 159 -26.65 -0.58 -5.17
CA THR A 159 -27.86 0.12 -4.75
C THR A 159 -27.86 1.57 -5.20
N GLU A 160 -28.97 2.03 -5.83
CA GLU A 160 -29.22 3.45 -6.07
C GLU A 160 -29.24 4.20 -4.73
N GLY A 161 -28.19 4.99 -4.45
CA GLY A 161 -28.06 5.78 -3.22
C GLY A 161 -26.83 5.45 -2.36
N PHE A 162 -26.14 4.34 -2.60
CA PHE A 162 -24.87 4.01 -1.95
C PHE A 162 -23.73 3.97 -2.97
N THR A 163 -23.19 5.15 -3.30
CA THR A 163 -22.06 5.28 -4.23
C THR A 163 -20.75 4.68 -3.69
N GLU A 164 -20.67 4.43 -2.38
CA GLU A 164 -19.52 3.80 -1.71
C GLU A 164 -19.65 2.27 -1.58
N ASP A 165 -20.80 1.68 -1.95
CA ASP A 165 -21.03 0.24 -1.86
C ASP A 165 -20.87 -0.43 -3.23
N THR A 166 -19.65 -0.32 -3.76
CA THR A 166 -19.24 -0.99 -5.00
C THR A 166 -18.18 -2.03 -4.66
N ALA A 167 -18.11 -3.11 -5.43
CA ALA A 167 -17.00 -4.06 -5.31
C ALA A 167 -15.64 -3.33 -5.44
N VAL A 168 -15.56 -2.30 -6.29
CA VAL A 168 -14.39 -1.43 -6.43
C VAL A 168 -13.97 -0.79 -5.10
N TRP A 169 -14.91 -0.24 -4.33
CA TRP A 169 -14.60 0.36 -3.03
C TRP A 169 -14.10 -0.69 -2.03
N SER A 170 -14.81 -1.81 -1.89
CA SER A 170 -14.43 -2.90 -0.98
C SER A 170 -13.05 -3.46 -1.31
N ASP A 171 -12.77 -3.66 -2.60
CA ASP A 171 -11.49 -4.14 -3.09
C ASP A 171 -10.37 -3.12 -2.87
N ALA A 172 -10.64 -1.84 -3.10
CA ALA A 172 -9.71 -0.75 -2.80
C ALA A 172 -9.44 -0.63 -1.28
N TRP A 173 -10.46 -0.85 -0.44
CA TRP A 173 -10.31 -0.86 1.02
C TRP A 173 -9.42 -2.00 1.50
N MET A 174 -9.66 -3.20 0.97
CA MET A 174 -8.84 -4.37 1.23
C MET A 174 -7.37 -4.10 0.82
N LEU A 175 -7.14 -3.60 -0.39
CA LEU A 175 -5.80 -3.26 -0.89
C LEU A 175 -5.12 -2.17 -0.04
N ALA A 176 -5.84 -1.11 0.33
CA ALA A 176 -5.32 -0.06 1.19
C ALA A 176 -4.89 -0.63 2.55
N SER A 177 -5.70 -1.50 3.13
CA SER A 177 -5.41 -2.17 4.41
C SER A 177 -4.13 -2.99 4.33
N ARG A 178 -3.92 -3.74 3.24
CA ARG A 178 -2.68 -4.50 2.99
C ARG A 178 -1.48 -3.58 2.76
N LEU A 179 -1.65 -2.46 2.06
CA LEU A 179 -0.58 -1.48 1.83
C LEU A 179 -0.05 -0.85 3.12
N VAL A 180 -0.92 -0.65 4.11
CA VAL A 180 -0.54 -0.04 5.40
C VAL A 180 -0.21 -1.06 6.48
N GLN A 181 -0.64 -2.32 6.36
CA GLN A 181 -0.41 -3.34 7.37
C GLN A 181 1.09 -3.46 7.68
N PRO A 182 1.51 -3.40 8.96
CA PRO A 182 2.92 -3.51 9.33
C PRO A 182 3.51 -4.86 8.92
N GLU A 183 4.84 -4.94 8.80
CA GLU A 183 5.52 -6.22 8.62
C GLU A 183 5.22 -7.12 9.83
N HIS A 184 4.81 -8.36 9.57
CA HIS A 184 4.58 -9.32 10.64
C HIS A 184 5.92 -9.96 10.98
N GLN A 185 6.38 -9.79 12.22
CA GLN A 185 7.61 -10.42 12.67
C GLN A 185 7.27 -11.80 13.23
N LEU A 186 7.94 -12.81 12.69
CA LEU A 186 7.92 -14.17 13.19
C LEU A 186 9.31 -14.51 13.70
N SER A 187 9.40 -14.99 14.94
CA SER A 187 10.65 -15.50 15.52
C SER A 187 10.50 -17.00 15.70
N VAL A 188 11.39 -17.76 15.07
CA VAL A 188 11.50 -19.22 15.20
C VAL A 188 12.66 -19.50 16.17
N PRO A 189 12.40 -20.05 17.37
CA PRO A 189 13.44 -20.39 18.35
C PRO A 189 14.42 -21.47 17.85
N ALA A 190 15.58 -21.58 18.50
CA ALA A 190 16.64 -22.53 18.13
C ALA A 190 16.25 -24.03 18.19
N ASN A 191 15.16 -24.34 18.89
CA ASN A 191 14.65 -25.70 19.07
C ASN A 191 13.36 -25.96 18.27
N GLU A 192 13.08 -25.12 17.28
CA GLU A 192 11.90 -25.22 16.43
C GLU A 192 12.31 -25.15 14.95
N THR A 193 11.50 -25.77 14.09
CA THR A 193 11.66 -25.75 12.65
C THR A 193 10.46 -25.07 12.00
N LEU A 194 10.71 -24.16 11.06
CA LEU A 194 9.67 -23.68 10.15
C LEU A 194 9.56 -24.64 8.98
N THR A 195 8.38 -25.18 8.75
CA THR A 195 8.08 -26.11 7.66
C THR A 195 7.27 -25.39 6.59
N LEU A 196 7.72 -25.51 5.34
CA LEU A 196 7.02 -25.08 4.14
C LEU A 196 6.61 -26.31 3.35
N GLU A 197 5.35 -26.71 3.42
CA GLU A 197 4.80 -27.85 2.68
C GLU A 197 4.05 -27.37 1.43
N CYS A 198 4.21 -28.09 0.32
CA CYS A 198 3.38 -27.90 -0.86
C CYS A 198 2.23 -28.90 -0.83
N THR A 199 1.00 -28.42 -0.61
CA THR A 199 -0.23 -29.21 -0.61
C THR A 199 -1.02 -28.97 -1.90
N ALA A 200 -2.11 -29.72 -2.10
CA ALA A 200 -3.01 -29.48 -3.24
C ALA A 200 -3.77 -28.15 -3.12
N GLU A 201 -3.86 -27.58 -1.91
CA GLU A 201 -4.54 -26.31 -1.61
C GLU A 201 -3.60 -25.11 -1.66
N GLY A 202 -2.29 -25.32 -1.83
CA GLY A 202 -1.28 -24.27 -1.95
C GLY A 202 0.02 -24.60 -1.23
N ALA A 203 0.66 -23.57 -0.66
CA ALA A 203 1.82 -23.72 0.20
C ALA A 203 1.43 -23.45 1.65
N GLU A 204 1.57 -24.44 2.51
CA GLU A 204 1.33 -24.34 3.95
C GLU A 204 2.65 -24.02 4.65
N VAL A 205 2.61 -23.03 5.54
CA VAL A 205 3.75 -22.60 6.34
C VAL A 205 3.37 -22.76 7.79
N VAL A 206 4.03 -23.69 8.47
CA VAL A 206 3.74 -24.04 9.87
C VAL A 206 5.01 -24.08 10.70
N THR A 207 4.91 -23.65 11.95
CA THR A 207 5.96 -23.93 12.93
C THR A 207 5.62 -25.22 13.70
N GLU A 208 6.62 -25.95 14.21
CA GLU A 208 6.38 -27.24 14.90
C GLU A 208 5.41 -27.13 16.08
N THR A 209 5.39 -25.99 16.78
CA THR A 209 4.45 -25.76 17.89
C THR A 209 3.03 -25.44 17.43
N GLY A 210 2.85 -25.08 16.15
CA GLY A 210 1.59 -24.57 15.61
C GLY A 210 1.27 -23.14 16.03
N ASP A 211 2.21 -22.41 16.63
CA ASP A 211 2.01 -21.01 17.03
C ASP A 211 1.88 -20.07 15.82
N TYR A 212 2.35 -20.51 14.66
CA TYR A 212 2.17 -19.84 13.39
C TYR A 212 1.77 -20.83 12.30
N GLU A 213 0.66 -20.52 11.62
CA GLU A 213 0.12 -21.27 10.49
C GLU A 213 -0.42 -20.29 9.45
N THR A 214 0.02 -20.44 8.20
CA THR A 214 -0.57 -19.71 7.06
C THR A 214 -0.60 -20.57 5.81
N LEU A 215 -1.67 -20.39 5.02
CA LEU A 215 -1.80 -20.94 3.67
C LEU A 215 -1.50 -19.86 2.63
N ILE A 216 -0.70 -20.21 1.62
CA ILE A 216 -0.43 -19.42 0.43
C ILE A 216 -1.10 -20.14 -0.75
N PRO A 217 -2.31 -19.75 -1.18
CA PRO A 217 -3.04 -20.49 -2.20
C PRO A 217 -2.37 -20.39 -3.58
N PRO A 218 -2.70 -21.29 -4.53
CA PRO A 218 -2.18 -21.25 -5.88
C PRO A 218 -2.36 -19.89 -6.55
N GLY A 219 -1.32 -19.43 -7.24
CA GLY A 219 -1.28 -18.10 -7.85
C GLY A 219 -0.94 -16.96 -6.88
N ALA A 220 -0.93 -17.23 -5.57
CA ALA A 220 -0.51 -16.28 -4.57
C ALA A 220 1.01 -16.32 -4.31
N LYS A 221 1.47 -15.32 -3.56
CA LYS A 221 2.88 -15.17 -3.21
C LYS A 221 3.05 -14.66 -1.78
N ALA A 222 4.10 -15.14 -1.13
CA ALA A 222 4.56 -14.61 0.14
C ALA A 222 6.00 -14.10 -0.01
N VAL A 223 6.34 -13.07 0.76
CA VAL A 223 7.70 -12.55 0.79
C VAL A 223 8.17 -12.44 2.22
N TRP A 224 9.36 -12.99 2.45
CA TRP A 224 10.01 -12.98 3.74
C TRP A 224 11.33 -12.22 3.63
N THR A 225 11.69 -11.48 4.66
CA THR A 225 13.08 -11.02 4.85
C THR A 225 13.64 -11.59 6.11
N ILE A 226 14.82 -12.18 5.99
CA ILE A 226 15.54 -12.72 7.14
C ILE A 226 16.12 -11.54 7.92
N LEU A 227 15.71 -11.37 9.16
CA LEU A 227 16.08 -10.23 10.00
C LEU A 227 17.41 -10.48 10.71
N ASP A 228 17.45 -11.56 11.48
CA ASP A 228 18.57 -12.01 12.29
C ASP A 228 18.71 -13.52 12.18
N HIS A 229 19.89 -14.02 12.57
CA HIS A 229 20.23 -15.44 12.55
C HIS A 229 19.91 -16.11 11.20
N GLY A 230 20.80 -15.93 10.22
CA GLY A 230 20.65 -16.61 8.94
C GLY A 230 20.65 -18.13 9.10
N GLY A 231 20.15 -18.83 8.10
CA GLY A 231 20.05 -20.29 8.11
C GLY A 231 20.17 -20.89 6.73
N ASP A 232 19.79 -22.16 6.61
CA ASP A 232 19.69 -22.85 5.33
C ASP A 232 18.27 -23.39 5.18
N LEU A 233 17.62 -23.10 4.05
CA LEU A 233 16.37 -23.74 3.66
C LEU A 233 16.69 -25.08 3.02
N GLN A 234 16.38 -26.16 3.72
CA GLN A 234 16.58 -27.53 3.24
C GLN A 234 15.40 -27.93 2.34
N LEU A 235 15.65 -28.11 1.04
CA LEU A 235 14.63 -28.53 0.07
C LEU A 235 14.57 -30.05 -0.09
N SER A 236 15.71 -30.71 0.13
CA SER A 236 15.87 -32.16 0.17
C SER A 236 17.16 -32.51 0.94
N ALA A 237 17.48 -33.80 1.06
CA ALA A 237 18.69 -34.25 1.75
C ALA A 237 20.00 -33.69 1.14
N ASP A 238 19.99 -33.41 -0.18
CA ASP A 238 21.19 -32.99 -0.92
C ASP A 238 21.10 -31.54 -1.45
N GLU A 239 19.98 -30.84 -1.20
CA GLU A 239 19.72 -29.51 -1.75
C GLU A 239 19.29 -28.53 -0.66
N SER A 240 20.05 -27.44 -0.52
CA SER A 240 19.74 -26.34 0.38
C SER A 240 19.96 -24.98 -0.28
N LEU A 241 19.22 -23.97 0.19
CA LEU A 241 19.43 -22.57 -0.16
C LEU A 241 19.90 -21.80 1.07
N ALA A 242 21.03 -21.10 0.93
CA ALA A 242 21.54 -20.26 2.00
C ALA A 242 20.64 -19.04 2.22
N LEU A 243 20.29 -18.78 3.47
CA LEU A 243 19.43 -17.70 3.90
C LEU A 243 20.18 -16.73 4.85
N PRO A 244 21.18 -15.97 4.35
CA PRO A 244 21.90 -15.02 5.20
C PRO A 244 20.98 -13.87 5.67
N PRO A 245 21.28 -13.20 6.80
CA PRO A 245 20.51 -12.03 7.23
C PRO A 245 20.41 -10.97 6.14
N GLY A 246 19.23 -10.37 5.99
CA GLY A 246 18.88 -9.39 4.96
C GLY A 246 18.46 -9.98 3.61
N VAL A 247 18.56 -11.29 3.39
CA VAL A 247 18.05 -11.91 2.16
C VAL A 247 16.53 -11.81 2.08
N VAL A 248 16.04 -11.57 0.86
CA VAL A 248 14.61 -11.63 0.56
C VAL A 248 14.29 -13.01 -0.02
N VAL A 249 13.35 -13.70 0.60
CA VAL A 249 12.81 -14.99 0.14
C VAL A 249 11.43 -14.74 -0.47
N LEU A 250 11.25 -15.11 -1.73
CA LEU A 250 10.00 -15.00 -2.47
C LEU A 250 9.43 -16.40 -2.69
N LEU A 251 8.25 -16.65 -2.12
CA LEU A 251 7.49 -17.87 -2.32
C LEU A 251 6.40 -17.64 -3.37
N LEU A 252 6.39 -18.48 -4.40
CA LEU A 252 5.40 -18.46 -5.46
C LEU A 252 4.67 -19.80 -5.47
N ALA A 253 3.46 -19.81 -4.91
CA ALA A 253 2.62 -21.00 -4.90
C ALA A 253 1.93 -21.18 -6.26
N ARG A 254 1.97 -22.39 -6.79
CA ARG A 254 1.27 -22.81 -8.01
C ARG A 254 0.48 -24.08 -7.71
N ASP A 255 -0.30 -24.52 -8.67
CA ASP A 255 -1.17 -25.69 -8.50
C ASP A 255 -0.39 -26.98 -8.17
N GLU A 256 0.86 -27.11 -8.66
CA GLU A 256 1.64 -28.35 -8.54
C GLU A 256 3.02 -28.17 -7.87
N ASP A 257 3.44 -26.93 -7.63
CA ASP A 257 4.71 -26.63 -7.00
C ASP A 257 4.74 -25.27 -6.29
N VAL A 258 5.74 -25.12 -5.42
CA VAL A 258 6.14 -23.85 -4.83
C VAL A 258 7.53 -23.53 -5.34
N ILE A 259 7.66 -22.39 -6.02
CA ILE A 259 8.99 -21.86 -6.38
C ILE A 259 9.45 -20.94 -5.27
N ILE A 260 10.65 -21.21 -4.76
CA ILE A 260 11.32 -20.37 -3.78
C ILE A 260 12.46 -19.66 -4.48
N LYS A 261 12.49 -18.33 -4.37
CA LYS A 261 13.61 -17.53 -4.88
C LYS A 261 14.25 -16.76 -3.73
N THR A 262 15.56 -16.81 -3.62
CA THR A 262 16.31 -15.96 -2.69
C THR A 262 17.02 -14.87 -3.46
N LEU A 263 16.97 -13.63 -2.94
CA LEU A 263 17.54 -12.45 -3.59
C LEU A 263 18.55 -11.79 -2.65
N VAL A 264 19.83 -11.81 -3.02
CA VAL A 264 20.93 -11.14 -2.30
C VAL A 264 21.66 -10.21 -3.27
N GLY A 265 21.31 -8.93 -3.25
CA GLY A 265 21.82 -7.97 -4.23
C GLY A 265 21.38 -8.36 -5.65
N GLU A 266 22.36 -8.57 -6.55
CA GLU A 266 22.11 -9.03 -7.92
C GLU A 266 22.09 -10.57 -8.06
N LEU A 267 22.48 -11.30 -7.01
CA LEU A 267 22.51 -12.76 -7.03
C LEU A 267 21.12 -13.32 -6.68
N SER A 268 20.62 -14.22 -7.52
CA SER A 268 19.39 -14.97 -7.26
C SER A 268 19.67 -16.46 -7.23
N GLN A 269 19.24 -17.16 -6.17
CA GLN A 269 19.12 -18.62 -6.18
C GLN A 269 17.64 -19.01 -6.23
N GLN A 270 17.38 -20.22 -6.72
CA GLN A 270 16.01 -20.71 -6.85
C GLN A 270 15.95 -22.19 -6.46
N GLY A 271 14.96 -22.52 -5.66
CA GLY A 271 14.54 -23.87 -5.31
C GLY A 271 13.11 -24.14 -5.74
N ARG A 272 12.71 -25.41 -5.66
CA ARG A 272 11.34 -25.83 -5.95
C ARG A 272 10.91 -26.98 -5.05
N ILE A 273 9.72 -26.85 -4.47
CA ILE A 273 9.04 -27.92 -3.73
C ILE A 273 7.86 -28.38 -4.57
N LYS A 274 7.68 -29.68 -4.77
CA LYS A 274 6.50 -30.24 -5.46
C LYS A 274 5.42 -30.63 -4.45
N VAL A 275 4.19 -30.81 -4.90
CA VAL A 275 3.09 -31.32 -4.05
C VAL A 275 3.51 -32.58 -3.29
N GLY A 276 3.22 -32.62 -1.99
CA GLY A 276 3.57 -33.69 -1.05
C GLY A 276 5.03 -33.70 -0.63
N LYS A 277 5.76 -32.59 -0.86
CA LYS A 277 7.12 -32.36 -0.36
C LYS A 277 7.13 -31.15 0.57
N GLU A 278 8.12 -31.14 1.43
CA GLU A 278 8.35 -30.08 2.41
C GLU A 278 9.76 -29.50 2.26
N ALA A 279 9.93 -28.27 2.70
CA ALA A 279 11.22 -27.68 2.99
C ALA A 279 11.27 -27.19 4.43
N LEU A 280 12.44 -27.29 5.03
CA LEU A 280 12.66 -27.07 6.45
C LEU A 280 13.64 -25.92 6.67
N ILE A 281 13.32 -25.04 7.60
CA ILE A 281 14.25 -24.01 8.11
C ILE A 281 14.38 -24.18 9.62
N PRO A 282 15.47 -24.81 10.10
CA PRO A 282 15.75 -24.90 11.52
C PRO A 282 16.02 -23.51 12.11
N GLY A 283 15.50 -23.23 13.30
CA GLY A 283 15.85 -22.01 14.02
C GLY A 283 17.27 -22.04 14.62
N PRO A 284 17.74 -20.92 15.21
CA PRO A 284 17.00 -19.69 15.41
C PRO A 284 16.90 -18.88 14.12
N LEU A 285 15.75 -18.26 13.88
CA LEU A 285 15.48 -17.47 12.66
C LEU A 285 14.49 -16.34 12.96
N GLY A 286 14.83 -15.10 12.63
CA GLY A 286 13.85 -14.01 12.59
C GLY A 286 13.42 -13.71 11.17
N LEU A 287 12.12 -13.62 10.98
CA LEU A 287 11.49 -13.34 9.70
C LEU A 287 10.61 -12.09 9.80
N ALA A 288 10.76 -11.16 8.86
CA ALA A 288 9.72 -10.20 8.54
C ALA A 288 8.90 -10.76 7.39
N LEU A 289 7.67 -11.14 7.67
CA LEU A 289 6.70 -11.64 6.70
C LEU A 289 5.89 -10.46 6.17
N TRP A 290 5.75 -10.41 4.85
CA TRP A 290 4.80 -9.51 4.22
C TRP A 290 4.20 -10.11 2.95
N ALA A 291 2.95 -9.74 2.71
CA ALA A 291 2.35 -9.91 1.40
C ALA A 291 2.98 -8.87 0.47
N CYS A 292 3.89 -9.30 -0.40
CA CYS A 292 4.23 -8.48 -1.53
C CYS A 292 3.00 -8.42 -2.40
N THR A 293 2.54 -7.23 -2.75
CA THR A 293 1.27 -7.10 -3.44
C THR A 293 1.53 -7.18 -4.97
N CYS A 294 2.55 -6.57 -5.58
CA CYS A 294 2.86 -6.71 -7.03
C CYS A 294 3.25 -8.14 -7.49
N GLY A 295 2.40 -8.89 -8.20
CA GLY A 295 2.72 -10.19 -8.83
C GLY A 295 3.93 -10.27 -9.80
N THR A 296 4.92 -9.38 -9.75
CA THR A 296 6.17 -9.54 -10.51
C THR A 296 7.20 -10.37 -9.74
N THR A 297 7.86 -11.30 -10.46
CA THR A 297 8.92 -12.15 -9.89
C THR A 297 10.23 -11.40 -9.61
N HIS A 298 10.31 -10.13 -10.02
CA HIS A 298 11.44 -9.24 -9.83
C HIS A 298 11.05 -8.01 -9.00
N CYS A 299 9.93 -8.07 -8.27
CA CYS A 299 9.49 -6.96 -7.46
C CYS A 299 10.38 -6.82 -6.23
N VAL A 300 11.46 -6.05 -6.36
CA VAL A 300 12.29 -5.61 -5.24
C VAL A 300 11.52 -4.60 -4.39
N GLU A 301 10.55 -3.90 -5.00
CA GLU A 301 9.74 -2.90 -4.34
C GLU A 301 8.57 -3.54 -3.61
N ARG A 302 8.73 -3.61 -2.28
CA ARG A 302 7.70 -3.93 -1.30
C ARG A 302 6.49 -3.05 -1.58
N HIS A 303 5.46 -3.50 -2.30
CA HIS A 303 4.27 -2.65 -2.53
C HIS A 303 3.47 -2.54 -1.22
N ARG A 304 4.03 -1.74 -0.32
CA ARG A 304 3.63 -1.32 1.01
C ARG A 304 3.92 0.16 1.04
N LEU A 305 3.04 0.93 1.64
CA LEU A 305 3.16 2.39 1.66
C LEU A 305 4.56 2.85 2.11
N ASP A 306 5.22 2.11 2.99
CA ASP A 306 6.59 2.36 3.49
C ASP A 306 7.66 2.42 2.39
N SER A 307 7.49 1.73 1.25
CA SER A 307 8.45 1.78 0.13
C SER A 307 8.23 2.94 -0.83
N TRP A 308 7.06 3.58 -0.82
CA TRP A 308 6.80 4.70 -1.73
C TRP A 308 7.85 5.80 -1.55
N ASN A 309 8.66 6.06 -2.57
CA ASN A 309 9.68 7.10 -2.52
C ASN A 309 9.21 8.33 -3.34
N PRO A 310 8.73 9.40 -2.69
CA PRO A 310 8.25 10.57 -3.41
C PRO A 310 9.35 11.35 -4.14
N ALA A 311 10.63 11.09 -3.84
CA ALA A 311 11.79 11.70 -4.51
C ALA A 311 12.29 10.85 -5.70
N GLN A 312 11.77 9.64 -5.89
CA GLN A 312 12.13 8.79 -7.03
C GLN A 312 11.67 9.46 -8.33
N VAL A 313 12.60 9.60 -9.27
CA VAL A 313 12.36 10.14 -10.60
C VAL A 313 12.21 8.99 -11.58
N VAL A 314 11.14 9.02 -12.37
CA VAL A 314 10.84 8.05 -13.41
C VAL A 314 10.58 8.77 -14.73
N GLN A 315 10.88 8.10 -15.85
CA GLN A 315 10.49 8.59 -17.17
C GLN A 315 9.01 8.30 -17.40
N LYS A 316 8.18 9.35 -17.41
CA LYS A 316 6.77 9.25 -17.79
C LYS A 316 6.62 9.45 -19.29
N THR A 317 5.75 8.63 -19.89
CA THR A 317 5.32 8.80 -21.28
C THR A 317 3.96 9.48 -21.21
N ASP A 318 3.89 10.76 -21.59
CA ASP A 318 2.60 11.45 -21.68
C ASP A 318 1.81 10.86 -22.84
N MET A 319 0.58 10.44 -22.56
CA MET A 319 -0.29 9.81 -23.57
C MET A 319 -0.71 10.76 -24.68
N ASP A 320 -0.61 12.08 -24.46
CA ASP A 320 -1.15 13.11 -25.34
C ASP A 320 -0.07 13.85 -26.16
N GLU A 321 1.22 13.60 -25.92
CA GLU A 321 2.32 14.25 -26.65
C GLU A 321 3.24 13.20 -27.28
N GLU A 322 3.19 13.07 -28.62
CA GLU A 322 4.01 12.13 -29.42
C GLU A 322 5.53 12.33 -29.29
N THR A 323 6.04 13.31 -28.53
CA THR A 323 7.43 13.78 -28.68
C THR A 323 8.27 13.98 -27.41
N GLY A 324 7.91 13.46 -26.24
CA GLY A 324 8.83 13.59 -25.09
C GLY A 324 8.59 12.64 -23.92
N LYS A 325 9.61 11.85 -23.57
CA LYS A 325 9.71 11.28 -22.22
C LYS A 325 10.11 12.41 -21.27
N LYS A 326 9.31 12.63 -20.23
CA LYS A 326 9.61 13.64 -19.21
C LYS A 326 9.98 12.95 -17.90
N ASP A 327 11.09 13.39 -17.31
CA ASP A 327 11.46 13.00 -15.97
C ASP A 327 10.47 13.62 -14.98
N ALA A 328 9.78 12.78 -14.22
CA ALA A 328 8.80 13.20 -13.23
C ALA A 328 8.96 12.38 -11.95
N THR A 329 8.64 13.00 -10.81
CA THR A 329 8.62 12.28 -9.52
C THR A 329 7.42 11.36 -9.42
N VAL A 330 7.57 10.24 -8.70
CA VAL A 330 6.48 9.28 -8.45
C VAL A 330 5.52 9.86 -7.42
N THR A 331 4.28 10.10 -7.83
CA THR A 331 3.19 10.52 -6.92
C THR A 331 2.63 9.32 -6.16
N LEU A 332 1.90 9.57 -5.07
CA LEU A 332 1.18 8.50 -4.38
C LEU A 332 0.19 7.80 -5.31
N TRP A 333 -0.49 8.53 -6.20
CA TRP A 333 -1.42 7.95 -7.18
C TRP A 333 -0.72 7.03 -8.17
N ASP A 334 0.44 7.43 -8.70
CA ASP A 334 1.23 6.57 -9.58
C ASP A 334 1.61 5.27 -8.88
N TYR A 335 2.07 5.40 -7.62
CA TYR A 335 2.53 4.29 -6.80
C TYR A 335 1.41 3.29 -6.47
N VAL A 336 0.25 3.77 -6.00
CA VAL A 336 -0.87 2.86 -5.68
C VAL A 336 -1.47 2.26 -6.95
N ALA A 337 -1.47 2.99 -8.06
CA ALA A 337 -1.89 2.44 -9.35
C ALA A 337 -0.94 1.36 -9.86
N SER A 338 0.37 1.51 -9.68
CA SER A 338 1.35 0.47 -10.03
C SER A 338 1.25 -0.75 -9.13
N ALA A 339 0.85 -0.57 -7.86
CA ALA A 339 0.48 -1.70 -7.01
C ALA A 339 -0.64 -2.51 -7.69
N VAL A 340 -1.78 -1.88 -7.95
CA VAL A 340 -2.93 -2.60 -8.50
C VAL A 340 -2.64 -3.22 -9.87
N LYS A 341 -1.94 -2.50 -10.76
CA LYS A 341 -1.81 -2.87 -12.17
C LYS A 341 -0.46 -3.52 -12.56
N GLY A 342 0.50 -3.57 -11.66
CA GLY A 342 1.91 -3.91 -11.96
C GLY A 342 2.75 -2.69 -12.39
N PRO A 343 4.09 -2.84 -12.49
CA PRO A 343 4.99 -1.75 -12.85
C PRO A 343 4.70 -1.23 -14.26
N GLN A 344 4.49 0.08 -14.38
CA GLN A 344 4.10 0.72 -15.62
C GLN A 344 5.31 1.22 -16.43
N ALA A 345 5.20 1.12 -17.76
CA ALA A 345 5.96 1.95 -18.69
C ALA A 345 5.03 2.60 -19.75
N SER A 346 3.75 2.80 -19.44
CA SER A 346 2.54 2.83 -20.32
C SER A 346 1.94 1.42 -20.49
N LEU A 347 0.66 1.25 -20.16
CA LEU A 347 0.02 -0.04 -19.87
C LEU A 347 -0.05 -0.98 -21.09
N LYS A 348 0.73 -2.08 -21.07
CA LYS A 348 0.41 -3.31 -21.81
C LYS A 348 -0.37 -4.24 -20.88
N THR A 349 -1.60 -4.55 -21.25
CA THR A 349 -2.63 -5.35 -20.54
C THR A 349 -2.29 -6.81 -20.26
N GLY A 350 -1.01 -7.20 -20.22
CA GLY A 350 -0.54 -8.53 -19.80
C GLY A 350 0.09 -8.57 -18.39
N ALA A 351 0.38 -7.42 -17.78
CA ALA A 351 1.03 -7.34 -16.46
C ALA A 351 0.03 -7.30 -15.28
N PHE A 352 -1.28 -7.30 -15.53
CA PHE A 352 -2.27 -7.23 -14.46
C PHE A 352 -2.34 -8.51 -13.60
N VAL A 353 -2.13 -9.69 -14.21
CA VAL A 353 -1.90 -10.96 -13.48
C VAL A 353 -0.68 -10.83 -12.56
N GLN A 354 0.23 -9.91 -12.89
CA GLN A 354 1.41 -9.56 -12.10
C GLN A 354 1.18 -8.32 -11.20
N GLY A 355 -0.06 -7.85 -11.05
CA GLY A 355 -0.46 -6.81 -10.11
C GLY A 355 -0.92 -7.38 -8.76
N CYS A 356 -1.26 -6.51 -7.82
CA CYS A 356 -1.72 -6.91 -6.47
C CYS A 356 -3.07 -7.59 -6.44
N TYR A 357 -3.92 -7.17 -7.36
CA TYR A 357 -5.33 -7.34 -7.18
C TYR A 357 -5.78 -8.75 -7.58
N PHE A 358 -5.19 -9.35 -8.61
CA PHE A 358 -5.52 -10.72 -9.01
C PHE A 358 -5.11 -11.79 -7.97
N PRO A 359 -3.86 -11.82 -7.45
CA PRO A 359 -3.48 -12.76 -6.40
C PRO A 359 -4.31 -12.61 -5.14
N LEU A 360 -4.69 -11.37 -4.79
CA LEU A 360 -5.52 -11.09 -3.64
C LEU A 360 -6.96 -11.61 -3.81
N LEU A 361 -7.56 -11.41 -4.98
CA LEU A 361 -8.88 -11.98 -5.28
C LEU A 361 -8.87 -13.52 -5.25
N ALA A 362 -7.78 -14.13 -5.73
CA ALA A 362 -7.59 -15.57 -5.65
C ALA A 362 -7.46 -16.06 -4.19
N GLN A 363 -6.72 -15.33 -3.35
CA GLN A 363 -6.59 -15.63 -1.91
C GLN A 363 -7.93 -15.60 -1.16
N GLU A 364 -8.77 -14.62 -1.47
CA GLU A 364 -10.04 -14.41 -0.79
C GLU A 364 -11.19 -15.27 -1.38
N GLY A 365 -10.88 -16.16 -2.34
CA GLY A 365 -11.86 -17.09 -2.95
C GLY A 365 -12.93 -16.41 -3.80
N LEU A 366 -12.65 -15.24 -4.36
CA LEU A 366 -13.59 -14.41 -5.12
C LEU A 366 -13.58 -14.66 -6.64
N THR A 367 -13.00 -15.77 -7.10
CA THR A 367 -12.86 -16.12 -8.53
C THR A 367 -13.94 -17.04 -9.05
#